data_AF-A0AAU7P7U8-F1
#
_entry.id   AF-A0AAU7P7U8-F1
#
_cell.length_a   1.000
_cell.length_b   1.000
_cell.length_c   1.000
_cell.angle_alpha   90.00
_cell.angle_beta   90.00
_cell.angle_gamma   90.00
#
_symmetry.space_group_name_H-M   'P 1'
#
loop_
_entity.id
_entity.type
_entity.pdbx_description
1 polymer ?
#
loop_
_entity_poly.entity_id
_entity_poly.type
_entity_poly.pdbx_seq_one_letter_code
_entity_poly.pdbx_strand_id
1 'polypeptide(L)'
;MADHARVVAAIESFAMWNAPWTFFDTVHATADLDADDRLLLQQVWSVACHVDQWTSGLTLDAGAAAANSALTTHFAWLSPQACRQLARAASYAWR
;
A
#
# COMPACT_ATOMS: atom_id res chain seq x y z
N MET A 1 1.19 16.03 -12.60
CA MET A 1 -0.13 15.37 -12.56
C MET A 1 0.16 13.91 -12.32
N ALA A 2 -0.34 13.38 -11.21
CA ALA A 2 -0.05 12.03 -10.80
C ALA A 2 -0.52 11.04 -11.86
N ASP A 3 0.34 10.07 -12.16
CA ASP A 3 0.05 9.00 -13.08
C ASP A 3 -0.22 7.72 -12.27
N HIS A 4 -1.50 7.39 -12.19
CA HIS A 4 -1.97 6.22 -11.47
C HIS A 4 -1.29 4.92 -11.94
N ALA A 5 -0.98 4.81 -13.23
CA ALA A 5 -0.34 3.60 -13.77
C ALA A 5 1.11 3.48 -13.29
N ARG A 6 1.84 4.60 -13.17
CA ARG A 6 3.22 4.60 -12.63
C ARG A 6 3.24 4.20 -11.17
N VAL A 7 2.30 4.70 -10.37
CA VAL A 7 2.16 4.32 -8.95
C VAL A 7 1.84 2.84 -8.80
N VAL A 8 0.90 2.30 -9.58
CA VAL A 8 0.58 0.86 -9.59
C VAL A 8 1.81 0.04 -9.99
N ALA A 9 2.50 0.42 -11.07
CA ALA A 9 3.69 -0.29 -11.53
C ALA A 9 4.81 -0.28 -10.49
N ALA A 10 5.04 0.84 -9.80
CA ALA A 10 6.04 0.94 -8.75
C ALA A 10 5.71 0.02 -7.56
N ILE A 11 4.44 -0.01 -7.14
CA ILE A 11 3.96 -0.93 -6.10
C ILE A 11 4.18 -2.38 -6.52
N GLU A 12 3.73 -2.74 -7.74
CA GLU A 12 3.83 -4.10 -8.27
C GLU A 12 5.27 -4.57 -8.48
N SER A 13 6.17 -3.64 -8.81
CA SER A 13 7.60 -3.91 -8.98
C SER A 13 8.31 -4.31 -7.69
N PHE A 14 7.69 -4.07 -6.52
CA PHE A 14 8.29 -4.42 -5.24
C PHE A 14 8.40 -5.94 -5.08
N ALA A 15 9.64 -6.42 -5.07
CA ALA A 15 9.98 -7.83 -4.91
C ALA A 15 10.67 -8.16 -3.58
N MET A 16 11.06 -7.15 -2.77
CA MET A 16 11.91 -7.32 -1.59
C MET A 16 11.10 -7.76 -0.34
N TRP A 17 10.37 -8.88 -0.47
CA TRP A 17 9.50 -9.45 0.58
C TRP A 17 10.25 -10.08 1.75
N ASN A 18 11.59 -10.16 1.68
CA ASN A 18 12.44 -10.48 2.82
C ASN A 18 12.54 -9.31 3.83
N ALA A 19 12.24 -8.08 3.40
CA ALA A 19 12.19 -6.89 4.24
C ALA A 19 10.90 -6.10 3.97
N PRO A 20 9.71 -6.64 4.29
CA PRO A 20 8.43 -6.02 3.94
C PRO A 20 8.22 -4.64 4.59
N TRP A 21 8.91 -4.32 5.69
CA TRP A 21 8.87 -3.00 6.33
C TRP A 21 9.53 -1.90 5.49
N THR A 22 10.40 -2.24 4.51
CA THR A 22 11.01 -1.24 3.60
C THR A 22 10.14 -0.99 2.38
N PHE A 23 8.98 -1.63 2.26
CA PHE A 23 8.07 -1.52 1.12
C PHE A 23 7.82 -0.06 0.74
N PHE A 24 7.33 0.73 1.69
CA PHE A 24 6.96 2.12 1.45
C PHE A 24 8.17 2.95 1.02
N ASP A 25 9.30 2.83 1.74
CA ASP A 25 10.53 3.56 1.43
C ASP A 25 11.08 3.20 0.04
N THR A 26 11.07 1.91 -0.30
CA THR A 26 11.55 1.40 -1.60
C THR A 26 10.68 1.89 -2.74
N VAL A 27 9.36 1.78 -2.62
CA VAL A 27 8.42 2.24 -3.65
C VAL A 27 8.50 3.77 -3.76
N HIS A 28 8.55 4.49 -2.66
CA HIS A 28 8.67 5.96 -2.63
C HIS A 28 10.00 6.46 -3.22
N ALA A 29 11.09 5.71 -3.06
CA ALA A 29 12.40 6.01 -3.64
C ALA A 29 12.52 5.68 -5.14
N THR A 30 11.47 5.14 -5.76
CA THR A 30 11.47 4.83 -7.19
C THR A 30 11.70 6.10 -8.02
N ALA A 31 12.74 6.07 -8.85
CA ALA A 31 13.14 7.22 -9.67
C ALA A 31 12.07 7.64 -10.69
N ASP A 32 11.18 6.73 -11.08
CA ASP A 32 10.10 6.98 -12.03
C ASP A 32 8.93 7.79 -11.44
N LEU A 33 8.81 7.85 -10.10
CA LEU A 33 7.75 8.59 -9.40
C LEU A 33 8.13 10.06 -9.19
N ASP A 34 7.25 10.95 -9.64
CA ASP A 34 7.35 12.40 -9.38
C ASP A 34 6.83 12.76 -7.97
N ALA A 35 6.96 14.02 -7.57
CA ALA A 35 6.45 14.53 -6.30
C ALA A 35 4.94 14.28 -6.12
N ASP A 36 4.15 14.45 -7.18
CA ASP A 36 2.69 14.23 -7.15
C ASP A 36 2.35 12.74 -6.98
N ASP A 37 3.09 11.85 -7.65
CA ASP A 37 2.95 10.39 -7.52
C ASP A 37 3.30 9.92 -6.11
N ARG A 38 4.34 10.49 -5.52
CA ARG A 38 4.77 10.20 -4.15
C ARG A 38 3.75 10.65 -3.12
N LEU A 39 3.13 11.81 -3.31
CA LEU A 39 2.03 12.29 -2.48
C LEU A 39 0.83 11.35 -2.58
N LEU A 40 0.49 10.88 -3.78
CA LEU A 40 -0.58 9.92 -3.97
C LEU A 40 -0.27 8.58 -3.27
N LEU A 41 0.96 8.07 -3.42
CA LEU A 41 1.42 6.87 -2.73
C LEU A 41 1.34 7.03 -1.19
N GLN A 42 1.69 8.20 -0.65
CA GLN A 42 1.56 8.50 0.77
C GLN A 42 0.10 8.45 1.25
N GLN A 43 -0.84 8.99 0.48
CA GLN A 43 -2.27 8.92 0.80
C GLN A 43 -2.77 7.48 0.80
N VAL A 44 -2.41 6.71 -0.22
CA VAL A 44 -2.75 5.28 -0.33
C VAL A 44 -2.18 4.49 0.87
N TRP A 45 -0.91 4.74 1.21
CA TRP A 45 -0.25 4.09 2.34
C TRP A 45 -0.89 4.47 3.68
N SER A 46 -1.26 5.74 3.87
CA SER A 46 -1.95 6.18 5.08
C SER A 46 -3.31 5.48 5.28
N VAL A 47 -4.03 5.18 4.20
CA VAL A 47 -5.28 4.40 4.26
C VAL A 47 -4.99 2.93 4.59
N ALA A 48 -3.96 2.34 3.98
CA ALA A 48 -3.55 0.96 4.27
C ALA A 48 -3.11 0.75 5.73
N CYS A 49 -2.40 1.72 6.30
CA CYS A 49 -1.93 1.70 7.69
C CYS A 49 -2.95 2.24 8.69
N HIS A 50 -4.16 2.60 8.25
CA HIS A 50 -5.13 3.26 9.13
C HIS A 50 -5.53 2.35 10.30
N VAL A 51 -5.25 2.84 11.51
CA VAL A 51 -5.31 2.09 12.78
C VAL A 51 -6.66 1.42 13.02
N ASP A 52 -7.76 2.03 12.57
CA ASP A 52 -9.12 1.54 12.77
C ASP A 52 -9.33 0.11 12.22
N GLN A 53 -8.62 -0.23 11.15
CA GLN A 53 -8.73 -1.53 10.46
C GLN A 53 -7.89 -2.62 11.14
N TRP A 54 -6.79 -2.23 11.77
CA TRP A 54 -5.90 -3.14 12.50
C TRP A 54 -6.37 -3.38 13.93
N THR A 55 -7.05 -2.40 14.55
CA THR A 55 -7.50 -2.48 15.95
C THR A 55 -8.81 -3.25 16.10
N SER A 56 -9.68 -3.22 15.08
CA SER A 56 -10.95 -3.97 15.09
C SER A 56 -10.79 -5.44 14.67
N GLY A 57 -9.69 -5.80 13.99
CA GLY A 57 -9.41 -7.16 13.55
C GLY A 57 -8.80 -8.00 14.67
N LEU A 58 -9.55 -9.00 15.18
CA LEU A 58 -9.04 -10.00 16.14
C LEU A 58 -7.83 -10.80 15.61
N THR A 59 -7.55 -10.74 14.30
CA THR A 59 -6.44 -11.44 13.63
C THR A 59 -5.79 -10.55 12.55
N LEU A 60 -4.49 -10.77 12.31
CA LEU A 60 -3.72 -10.12 11.23
C LEU A 60 -4.37 -10.30 9.85
N ASP A 61 -4.98 -11.47 9.60
CA ASP A 61 -5.66 -11.79 8.34
C ASP A 61 -6.92 -10.93 8.13
N ALA A 62 -7.71 -10.73 9.19
CA ALA A 62 -8.88 -9.85 9.16
C ALA A 62 -8.48 -8.38 8.92
N GLY A 63 -7.39 -7.91 9.55
CA GLY A 63 -6.85 -6.57 9.32
C GLY A 63 -6.36 -6.38 7.88
N ALA A 64 -5.63 -7.36 7.33
CA ALA A 64 -5.18 -7.33 5.94
C ALA A 64 -6.36 -7.36 4.94
N ALA A 65 -7.40 -8.16 5.20
CA ALA A 65 -8.60 -8.20 4.38
C ALA A 65 -9.37 -6.87 4.42
N ALA A 66 -9.52 -6.26 5.60
CA ALA A 66 -10.12 -4.94 5.75
C ALA A 66 -9.33 -3.87 4.98
N ALA A 67 -8.00 -3.84 5.15
CA ALA A 67 -7.11 -2.89 4.46
C ALA A 67 -7.25 -3.02 2.94
N ASN A 68 -7.26 -4.25 2.43
CA ASN A 68 -7.46 -4.52 1.01
C ASN A 68 -8.83 -4.01 0.52
N SER A 69 -9.92 -4.28 1.25
CA SER A 69 -11.26 -3.80 0.92
C SER A 69 -11.37 -2.28 0.95
N ALA A 70 -10.77 -1.62 1.94
CA ALA A 70 -10.73 -0.17 2.03
C ALA A 70 -9.94 0.44 0.87
N LEU A 71 -8.78 -0.11 0.54
CA LEU A 71 -7.97 0.34 -0.60
C LEU A 71 -8.74 0.23 -1.92
N THR A 72 -9.41 -0.90 -2.18
CA THR A 72 -10.23 -1.07 -3.39
C THR A 72 -11.42 -0.11 -3.42
N THR A 73 -12.00 0.22 -2.26
CA THR A 73 -13.14 1.15 -2.16
C THR A 73 -12.70 2.61 -2.37
N HIS A 74 -11.59 3.02 -1.76
CA HIS A 74 -11.08 4.39 -1.83
C HIS A 74 -10.34 4.68 -3.14
N PHE A 75 -9.70 3.67 -3.72
CA PHE A 75 -8.84 3.81 -4.89
C PHE A 75 -9.19 2.75 -5.96
N ALA A 76 -10.28 3.01 -6.69
CA ALA A 76 -10.75 2.11 -7.76
C ALA A 76 -9.75 1.92 -8.92
N TRP A 77 -8.72 2.77 -9.01
CA TRP A 77 -7.65 2.68 -10.00
C TRP A 77 -6.51 1.75 -9.59
N LEU A 78 -6.43 1.33 -8.31
CA LEU A 78 -5.44 0.36 -7.86
C LEU A 78 -5.76 -1.03 -8.41
N SER A 79 -4.74 -1.73 -8.87
CA SER A 79 -4.89 -3.12 -9.26
C SER A 79 -5.16 -4.01 -8.03
N PRO A 80 -5.83 -5.16 -8.20
CA PRO A 80 -6.02 -6.12 -7.12
C PRO A 80 -4.69 -6.61 -6.52
N GLN A 81 -3.63 -6.66 -7.32
CA GLN A 81 -2.30 -7.07 -6.88
C GLN A 81 -1.66 -5.98 -6.01
N ALA A 82 -1.74 -4.72 -6.41
CA ALA A 82 -1.21 -3.59 -5.64
C ALA A 82 -1.89 -3.49 -4.27
N CYS A 83 -3.22 -3.62 -4.20
CA CYS A 83 -3.93 -3.61 -2.93
C CYS A 83 -3.49 -4.73 -1.98
N ARG A 84 -3.28 -5.95 -2.49
CA ARG A 84 -2.78 -7.09 -1.68
C ARG A 84 -1.37 -6.84 -1.17
N GLN A 85 -0.48 -6.29 -2.00
CA GLN A 85 0.89 -5.97 -1.60
C GLN A 85 0.91 -4.88 -0.52
N LEU A 86 0.11 -3.82 -0.69
CA LEU A 86 -0.06 -2.77 0.31
C LEU A 86 -0.58 -3.31 1.64
N ALA A 87 -1.67 -4.09 1.61
CA ALA A 87 -2.24 -4.70 2.80
C ALA A 87 -1.24 -5.64 3.51
N ARG A 88 -0.50 -6.44 2.73
CA ARG A 88 0.55 -7.31 3.26
C ARG A 88 1.65 -6.48 3.91
N ALA A 89 2.18 -5.46 3.25
CA ALA A 89 3.23 -4.61 3.81
C ALA A 89 2.78 -3.86 5.08
N ALA A 90 1.57 -3.32 5.07
CA ALA A 90 0.97 -2.65 6.23
C ALA A 90 0.85 -3.58 7.45
N SER A 91 0.57 -4.88 7.24
CA SER A 91 0.54 -5.88 8.32
C SER A 91 1.85 -6.05 9.07
N TYR A 92 2.98 -5.83 8.39
CA TYR A 92 4.31 -5.89 9.01
C TYR A 92 4.71 -4.57 9.64
N ALA A 93 4.19 -3.44 9.14
CA ALA A 93 4.46 -2.11 9.69
C ALA A 93 3.72 -1.86 11.02
N TRP A 94 2.61 -2.56 11.26
CA TRP A 94 1.83 -2.44 12.51
C TRP A 94 2.36 -3.31 13.66
N ARG A 95 3.33 -4.21 13.39
CA ARG A 95 3.88 -5.14 14.38
C ARG A 95 4.98 -4.50 15.23
#